data_AF-A0A0W0FMS6-F1
#
_entry.id   AF-A0A0W0FMS6-F1
#
_cell.length_a   1.000
_cell.length_b   1.000
_cell.length_c   1.000
_cell.angle_alpha   90.00
_cell.angle_beta   90.00
_cell.angle_gamma   90.00
#
_symmetry.space_group_name_H-M   'P 1'
#
loop_
_entity.id
_entity.type
_entity.pdbx_description
1 polymer ?
#
loop_
_entity_poly.entity_id
_entity_poly.type
_entity_poly.pdbx_seq_one_letter_code
_entity_poly.pdbx_strand_id
1 'polypeptide(L)'
;MQQEDNATLGVLLWGALAGLIDFSHIIIMRTASNFDRLYPGQTPIKSLLAESGGFAIGIANLYLAGVCVVQGITGDWDGQFRDGVKPTNYVGDIFGSLGGKPDFGIPTAWYTVDRYSIE
;
A
#
# COMPACT_ATOMS: atom_id res chain seq x y z
N MET A 1 -13.35 3.68 -0.59
CA MET A 1 -12.73 3.51 -1.93
C MET A 1 -11.29 3.05 -1.76
N GLN A 2 -11.09 1.80 -1.37
CA GLN A 2 -9.76 1.21 -1.13
C GLN A 2 -9.30 0.35 -2.33
N GLN A 3 -10.05 0.41 -3.43
CA GLN A 3 -9.95 -0.50 -4.58
C GLN A 3 -9.04 0.04 -5.69
N GLU A 4 -8.85 1.36 -5.80
CA GLU A 4 -8.15 1.98 -6.92
C GLU A 4 -6.63 1.73 -6.87
N ASP A 5 -6.03 1.93 -5.70
CA ASP A 5 -4.61 1.74 -5.45
C ASP A 5 -4.22 0.25 -5.47
N ASN A 6 -5.11 -0.64 -5.03
CA ASN A 6 -4.93 -2.09 -5.17
C ASN A 6 -4.96 -2.53 -6.64
N ALA A 7 -5.85 -1.95 -7.45
CA ALA A 7 -5.90 -2.24 -8.88
C ALA A 7 -4.63 -1.74 -9.59
N THR A 8 -4.16 -0.54 -9.25
CA THR A 8 -2.91 0.02 -9.79
C THR A 8 -1.72 -0.86 -9.41
N LEU A 9 -1.59 -1.25 -8.15
CA LEU A 9 -0.51 -2.12 -7.70
C LEU A 9 -0.58 -3.50 -8.37
N GLY A 10 -1.79 -4.02 -8.61
CA GLY A 10 -1.99 -5.25 -9.38
C GLY A 10 -1.42 -5.14 -10.80
N VAL A 11 -1.73 -4.08 -11.54
CA VAL A 11 -1.19 -3.86 -12.89
C VAL A 11 0.34 -3.70 -12.85
N LEU A 12 0.88 -3.01 -11.85
CA LEU A 12 2.33 -2.88 -11.68
C LEU A 12 3.00 -4.23 -11.37
N LEU A 13 2.34 -5.12 -10.59
CA LEU A 13 2.82 -6.48 -10.37
C LEU A 13 2.90 -7.27 -11.68
N TRP A 14 1.89 -7.15 -12.54
CA TRP A 14 1.93 -7.76 -13.88
C TRP A 14 3.08 -7.19 -14.73
N GLY A 15 3.32 -5.88 -14.67
CA GLY A 15 4.48 -5.24 -15.31
C GLY A 15 5.81 -5.81 -14.82
N ALA A 16 5.94 -6.05 -13.52
CA ALA A 16 7.13 -6.66 -12.93
C ALA A 16 7.32 -8.12 -13.35
N LEU A 17 6.24 -8.92 -13.37
CA LEU A 17 6.27 -10.29 -13.89
C LEU A 17 6.65 -10.36 -15.37
N ALA A 18 6.28 -9.35 -16.15
CA ALA A 18 6.67 -9.20 -17.54
C ALA A 18 8.11 -8.64 -17.72
N GLY A 19 8.83 -8.35 -16.64
CA GLY A 19 10.18 -7.78 -16.69
C GLY A 19 10.24 -6.33 -17.18
N LEU A 20 9.12 -5.60 -17.13
CA LEU A 20 9.03 -4.22 -17.64
C LEU A 20 9.38 -3.17 -16.58
N ILE A 21 9.17 -3.49 -15.31
CA ILE A 21 9.48 -2.62 -14.18
C ILE A 21 10.06 -3.42 -13.02
N ASP A 22 10.73 -2.74 -12.10
CA ASP A 22 11.14 -3.32 -10.82
C ASP A 22 10.12 -2.94 -9.74
N PHE A 23 9.43 -3.94 -9.20
CA PHE A 23 8.38 -3.76 -8.20
C PHE A 23 8.91 -3.13 -6.90
N SER A 24 10.19 -3.30 -6.59
CA SER A 24 10.81 -2.72 -5.39
C SER A 24 10.94 -1.18 -5.44
N HIS A 25 10.76 -0.57 -6.62
CA HIS A 25 10.83 0.89 -6.81
C HIS A 25 9.46 1.58 -6.68
N ILE A 26 8.41 0.85 -6.33
CA ILE A 26 7.05 1.40 -6.23
C ILE A 26 6.82 1.94 -4.83
N ILE A 27 6.41 3.21 -4.75
CA ILE A 27 5.96 3.86 -3.53
C ILE A 27 4.47 4.18 -3.67
N ILE A 28 3.65 3.70 -2.74
CA ILE A 28 2.24 4.07 -2.63
C ILE A 28 2.06 5.01 -1.44
N MET A 29 1.55 6.21 -1.70
CA MET A 29 1.18 7.16 -0.66
C MET A 29 -0.33 7.40 -0.71
N ARG A 30 -1.01 7.26 0.43
CA ARG A 30 -2.47 7.46 0.54
C ARG A 30 -2.81 8.50 1.58
N THR A 31 -3.91 9.21 1.37
CA THR A 31 -4.45 10.15 2.35
C THR A 31 -5.40 9.45 3.30
N ALA A 32 -5.30 9.76 4.59
CA ALA A 32 -6.26 9.32 5.60
C ALA A 32 -7.30 10.44 5.80
N SER A 33 -8.36 10.42 5.01
CA SER A 33 -9.37 11.50 4.98
C SER A 33 -10.77 11.07 5.42
N ASN A 34 -11.08 9.78 5.26
CA ASN A 34 -12.35 9.18 5.68
C ASN A 34 -12.15 8.44 6.99
N PHE A 35 -12.60 9.06 8.08
CA PHE A 35 -12.59 8.42 9.39
C PHE A 35 -13.87 7.61 9.58
N ASP A 36 -13.73 6.34 9.92
CA ASP A 36 -14.84 5.47 10.32
C ASP A 36 -15.47 5.94 11.64
N ARG A 37 -14.64 6.50 12.52
CA ARG A 37 -15.04 6.92 13.87
C ARG A 37 -15.56 8.36 13.88
N LEU A 38 -16.73 8.52 14.47
CA LEU A 38 -17.35 9.82 14.77
C LEU A 38 -16.52 10.63 15.77
N TYR A 39 -16.58 11.96 15.68
CA TYR A 39 -15.99 12.84 16.69
C TYR A 39 -16.92 12.99 17.91
N PRO A 40 -16.41 13.37 19.10
CA PRO A 40 -17.23 13.52 20.30
C PRO A 40 -18.45 14.44 20.08
N GLY A 41 -19.66 13.92 20.34
CA GLY A 41 -20.91 14.66 20.15
C GLY A 41 -21.56 14.52 18.77
N GLN A 42 -20.95 13.81 17.82
CA GLN A 42 -21.56 13.48 16.53
C GLN A 42 -22.38 12.19 16.62
N THR A 43 -23.51 12.13 15.91
CA THR A 43 -24.28 10.88 15.80
C THR A 43 -23.70 9.96 14.72
N PRO A 44 -23.85 8.63 14.83
CA PRO A 44 -23.35 7.68 13.82
C PRO A 44 -23.86 7.99 12.41
N ILE A 45 -25.15 8.32 12.26
CA ILE A 45 -25.74 8.65 10.95
C ILE A 45 -25.14 9.93 10.35
N LYS A 46 -24.85 10.95 11.18
CA LYS A 46 -24.18 12.16 10.70
C LYS A 46 -22.73 11.90 10.31
N SER A 47 -22.06 10.95 10.97
CA SER A 47 -20.71 10.52 10.59
C SER A 47 -20.71 9.77 9.27
N LEU A 48 -21.66 8.83 9.10
CA LEU A 48 -21.81 8.04 7.88
C LEU A 48 -22.12 8.92 6.65
N LEU A 49 -22.93 9.96 6.83
CA LEU A 49 -23.32 10.90 5.77
C LEU A 49 -22.40 12.11 5.65
N ALA A 50 -21.34 12.20 6.46
CA ALA A 50 -20.43 13.33 6.41
C ALA A 50 -19.60 13.31 5.13
N GLU A 51 -19.42 14.48 4.51
CA GLU A 51 -18.50 14.65 3.40
C GLU A 51 -17.06 14.74 3.93
N SER A 52 -16.49 13.56 4.24
CA SER A 52 -15.05 13.30 4.41
C SER A 52 -14.27 14.48 4.99
N GLY A 53 -14.56 14.88 6.23
CA GLY A 53 -14.03 16.11 6.82
C GLY A 53 -12.48 16.19 6.87
N GLY A 54 -11.79 15.06 6.73
CA GLY A 54 -10.33 15.00 6.62
C GLY A 54 -9.77 15.18 5.20
N PHE A 55 -10.60 15.38 4.17
CA PHE A 55 -10.15 15.36 2.77
C PHE A 55 -9.12 16.44 2.46
N ALA A 56 -9.46 17.72 2.70
CA ALA A 56 -8.54 18.82 2.42
C ALA A 56 -7.22 18.71 3.22
N ILE A 57 -7.31 18.30 4.49
CA ILE A 57 -6.15 18.10 5.36
C ILE A 57 -5.31 16.91 4.87
N GLY A 58 -5.96 15.82 4.48
CA GLY A 58 -5.30 14.63 3.95
C GLY A 58 -4.50 14.93 2.68
N ILE A 59 -5.07 15.71 1.76
CA ILE A 59 -4.37 16.14 0.53
C ILE A 59 -3.18 17.07 0.86
N ALA A 60 -3.36 18.02 1.77
CA ALA A 60 -2.26 18.90 2.18
C ALA A 60 -1.11 18.10 2.81
N ASN A 61 -1.41 17.16 3.70
CA ASN A 61 -0.42 16.29 4.32
C ASN A 61 0.28 15.39 3.30
N LEU A 62 -0.45 14.88 2.30
CA LEU A 62 0.14 14.09 1.22
C LEU A 62 1.19 14.88 0.45
N TYR A 63 0.89 16.14 0.13
CA TYR A 63 1.85 17.01 -0.54
C TYR A 63 3.07 17.28 0.35
N LEU A 64 2.84 17.68 1.60
CA LEU A 64 3.91 18.03 2.54
C LEU A 64 4.85 16.85 2.80
N ALA A 65 4.33 15.63 2.92
CA ALA A 65 5.15 14.43 3.08
C ALA A 65 5.77 13.96 1.75
N GLY A 66 4.97 13.93 0.69
CA GLY A 66 5.36 13.39 -0.61
C GLY A 66 6.46 14.21 -1.28
N VAL A 67 6.42 15.53 -1.16
CA VAL A 67 7.47 16.40 -1.73
C VAL A 67 8.83 16.12 -1.09
N CYS A 68 8.88 15.83 0.21
CA CYS A 68 10.12 15.50 0.90
C CYS A 68 10.72 14.18 0.38
N VAL A 69 9.89 13.18 0.08
CA VAL A 69 10.34 11.91 -0.52
C VAL A 69 10.93 12.16 -1.90
N VAL A 70 10.23 12.91 -2.76
CA VAL A 70 10.70 13.24 -4.11
C VAL A 70 12.02 14.03 -4.05
N GLN A 71 12.07 15.06 -3.21
CA GLN A 71 13.28 15.88 -3.03
C GLN A 71 14.45 15.04 -2.53
N GLY A 72 14.25 14.14 -1.58
CA GLY A 72 15.28 13.21 -1.10
C GLY A 72 15.82 12.32 -2.22
N ILE A 73 14.93 11.69 -3.00
CA ILE A 73 15.31 10.82 -4.12
C ILE A 73 16.08 11.60 -5.19
N THR A 74 15.58 12.77 -5.59
CA THR A 74 16.23 13.58 -6.63
C THR A 74 17.53 14.24 -6.16
N GLY A 75 17.65 14.54 -4.86
CA GLY A 75 18.81 15.19 -4.27
C GLY A 75 20.01 14.26 -4.09
N ASP A 76 19.78 12.95 -3.96
CA ASP A 76 20.81 11.93 -3.85
C ASP A 76 20.61 10.79 -4.86
N TRP A 77 20.22 11.16 -6.09
CA TRP A 77 19.94 10.19 -7.14
C TRP A 77 21.16 9.33 -7.44
N ASP A 78 22.29 9.95 -7.79
CA ASP A 78 23.51 9.23 -8.19
C ASP A 78 24.23 8.53 -7.01
N GLY A 79 23.96 8.93 -5.76
CA GLY A 79 24.62 8.36 -4.58
C GLY A 79 23.88 7.19 -3.95
N GLN A 80 22.56 7.32 -3.75
CA GLN A 80 21.76 6.31 -3.04
C GLN A 80 20.66 5.66 -3.89
N PHE A 81 20.01 6.40 -4.79
CA PHE A 81 18.72 5.96 -5.35
C PHE A 81 18.76 5.42 -6.79
N ARG A 82 19.83 5.68 -7.55
CA ARG A 82 19.96 5.29 -8.97
C ARG A 82 19.81 3.79 -9.19
N ASP A 83 20.41 2.98 -8.33
CA ASP A 83 20.38 1.52 -8.41
C ASP A 83 19.23 0.91 -7.59
N GLY A 84 18.43 1.77 -6.94
CA GLY A 84 17.36 1.35 -6.05
C GLY A 84 17.80 1.04 -4.62
N VAL A 85 16.80 1.01 -3.71
CA VAL A 85 17.00 0.60 -2.32
C VAL A 85 16.56 -0.85 -2.17
N LYS A 86 17.51 -1.73 -1.85
CA LYS A 86 17.21 -3.16 -1.68
C LYS A 86 16.27 -3.39 -0.48
N PRO A 87 15.09 -4.00 -0.69
CA PRO A 87 14.19 -4.35 0.41
C PRO A 87 14.81 -5.36 1.37
N THR A 88 14.52 -5.22 2.67
CA THR A 88 14.91 -6.19 3.71
C THR A 88 13.88 -7.31 3.90
N ASN A 89 12.69 -7.13 3.35
CA ASN A 89 11.56 -8.05 3.38
C ASN A 89 11.16 -8.47 1.96
N TYR A 90 10.22 -9.41 1.84
CA TYR A 90 9.65 -9.76 0.56
C TYR A 90 8.76 -8.62 0.03
N VAL A 91 8.91 -8.29 -1.27
CA VAL A 91 8.05 -7.34 -1.98
C VAL A 91 7.39 -8.04 -3.16
N GLY A 92 6.06 -7.93 -3.26
CA GLY A 92 5.28 -8.63 -4.28
C GLY A 92 3.91 -9.04 -3.75
N ASP A 93 3.39 -10.16 -4.23
CA ASP A 93 2.09 -10.69 -3.85
C ASP A 93 2.17 -11.79 -2.77
N ILE A 94 1.02 -12.17 -2.24
CA ILE A 94 0.93 -13.24 -1.22
C ILE A 94 1.38 -14.61 -1.75
N PHE A 95 1.52 -14.77 -3.07
CA PHE A 95 1.90 -16.04 -3.70
C PHE A 95 3.40 -16.17 -3.92
N GLY A 96 4.20 -15.12 -3.73
CA GLY A 96 5.63 -15.18 -3.98
C GLY A 96 5.98 -15.11 -5.48
N SER A 97 5.09 -14.57 -6.32
CA SER A 97 5.18 -14.66 -7.79
C SER A 97 6.44 -14.00 -8.37
N LEU A 98 6.99 -12.98 -7.68
CA LEU A 98 8.25 -12.32 -8.05
C LEU A 98 9.52 -13.02 -7.55
N GLY A 99 9.39 -14.21 -6.96
CA GLY A 99 10.51 -14.95 -6.36
C GLY A 99 10.81 -14.49 -4.93
N GLY A 100 11.02 -15.45 -4.03
CA GLY A 100 11.17 -15.21 -2.59
C GLY A 100 10.05 -15.84 -1.78
N LYS A 101 10.03 -15.58 -0.47
CA LYS A 101 9.04 -16.11 0.45
C LYS A 101 8.32 -14.95 1.14
N PRO A 102 7.02 -14.74 0.89
CA PRO A 102 6.23 -13.75 1.60
C PRO A 102 6.35 -13.95 3.12
N ASP A 103 6.67 -12.86 3.82
CA ASP A 103 6.74 -12.77 5.27
C ASP A 103 5.44 -12.19 5.88
N PHE A 104 4.41 -12.05 5.04
CA PHE A 104 3.05 -11.64 5.38
C PHE A 104 2.03 -12.65 4.86
N GLY A 105 0.79 -12.50 5.32
CA GLY A 105 -0.31 -13.41 4.99
C GLY A 105 -0.44 -14.57 5.97
N ILE A 106 -1.40 -15.46 5.70
CA ILE A 106 -1.67 -16.62 6.55
C ILE A 106 -0.49 -17.61 6.38
N PRO A 107 0.12 -18.13 7.47
CA PRO A 107 1.23 -19.07 7.32
C PRO A 107 0.81 -20.30 6.50
N THR A 108 1.71 -20.84 5.68
CA THR A 108 1.42 -21.98 4.80
C THR A 108 0.78 -23.17 5.53
N ALA A 109 1.12 -23.35 6.81
CA ALA A 109 0.55 -24.36 7.71
C ALA A 109 -0.98 -24.31 7.88
N TRP A 110 -1.62 -23.17 7.62
CA TRP A 110 -3.06 -23.00 7.76
C TRP A 110 -3.82 -23.35 6.47
N TYR A 111 -3.13 -23.49 5.33
CA TYR A 111 -3.72 -23.98 4.08
C TYR A 111 -3.79 -25.51 4.02
N THR A 112 -3.04 -26.21 4.88
CA THR A 112 -3.01 -27.67 5.00
C THR A 112 -4.02 -28.23 5.99
N VAL A 113 -4.79 -27.38 6.69
CA VAL A 113 -5.95 -27.87 7.44
C VAL A 113 -7.05 -28.15 6.41
N ASP A 114 -7.35 -29.43 6.22
CA ASP A 114 -8.30 -29.93 5.23
C ASP A 114 -9.55 -29.05 5.11
N ARG A 115 -9.81 -28.57 3.89
CA ARG A 115 -11.01 -27.79 3.52
C ARG A 115 -12.34 -28.58 3.63
N TYR A 116 -12.35 -29.68 4.37
CA TYR A 116 -13.50 -30.56 4.52
C TYR A 116 -13.74 -31.09 5.95
N SER A 117 -12.99 -30.63 6.95
CA SER A 117 -13.23 -31.03 8.34
C SER A 117 -14.08 -29.99 9.07
N ILE A 118 -15.34 -29.86 8.64
CA ILE A 118 -16.40 -29.28 9.47
C ILE A 118 -17.50 -30.34 9.53
N GLU A 119 -17.40 -31.24 10.51
CA GLU A 119 -18.57 -31.88 11.13
C GLU A 119 -19.12 -30.97 12.23
#